data_AF-A0A060C6C0-F1
#
_entry.id   AF-A0A060C6C0-F1
#
_cell.length_a   1.000
_cell.length_b   1.000
_cell.length_c   1.000
_cell.angle_alpha   90.00
_cell.angle_beta   90.00
_cell.angle_gamma   90.00
#
_symmetry.space_group_name_H-M   'P 1'
#
loop_
_entity.id
_entity.type
_entity.pdbx_description
1 polymer ?
#
loop_
_entity_poly.entity_id
_entity_poly.type
_entity_poly.pdbx_seq_one_letter_code
_entity_poly.pdbx_strand_id
1 'polypeptide(L)'
;VLSASTTKKQNMLSTGMGRGDFRNVQDALDAVRPSDPRGVITIFIRNGVYKEKIVLPSQTSHVRIIGENRDSTIITFDDHANINKMGTFRTYTFLISGNDILLENLNNRKCFGALRAGSCSHLDGDRVVVRNCRLVGHQDTL
;
A
#
# COMPACT_ATOMS: atom_id res chain seq x y z
N VAL A 1 9.71 32.21 -21.09
CA VAL A 1 10.02 31.51 -19.82
C VAL A 1 9.43 30.12 -19.90
N LEU A 2 10.25 29.09 -20.11
CA LEU A 2 9.83 27.69 -20.19
C LEU A 2 9.44 27.20 -18.78
N SER A 3 8.29 26.56 -18.62
CA SER A 3 7.91 25.92 -17.35
C SER A 3 7.08 24.65 -17.60
N ALA A 4 7.82 23.56 -17.76
CA ALA A 4 7.51 22.17 -17.43
C ALA A 4 6.10 21.62 -17.77
N SER A 5 5.97 21.06 -18.97
CA SER A 5 5.01 20.00 -19.24
C SER A 5 5.34 18.78 -18.37
N THR A 6 4.55 18.53 -17.33
CA THR A 6 4.64 17.29 -16.57
C THR A 6 3.93 16.20 -17.35
N THR A 7 4.67 15.42 -18.14
CA THR A 7 4.14 14.25 -18.83
C THR A 7 3.67 13.23 -17.79
N LYS A 8 2.36 13.17 -17.54
CA LYS A 8 1.75 12.13 -16.72
C LYS A 8 2.01 10.80 -17.43
N LYS A 9 2.79 9.90 -16.82
CA LYS A 9 2.93 8.53 -17.34
C LYS A 9 1.53 7.92 -17.43
N GLN A 10 1.16 7.42 -18.59
CA GLN A 10 -0.22 7.04 -18.95
C GLN A 10 -0.88 6.03 -17.97
N ASN A 11 -0.07 5.29 -17.21
CA ASN A 11 -0.52 4.27 -16.26
C ASN A 11 -0.05 4.55 -14.83
N MET A 12 0.14 5.82 -14.47
CA MET A 12 0.61 6.21 -13.14
C MET A 12 -0.42 7.08 -12.43
N LEU A 13 -0.85 6.63 -11.26
CA LEU A 13 -1.65 7.40 -10.31
C LEU A 13 -0.74 7.86 -9.18
N SER A 14 -0.86 9.11 -8.77
CA SER A 14 -0.03 9.67 -7.69
C SER A 14 -0.85 9.96 -6.44
N THR A 15 -0.30 9.66 -5.27
CA THR A 15 -0.93 9.95 -3.98
C THR A 15 -0.08 10.94 -3.19
N GLY A 16 -0.73 11.89 -2.51
CA GLY A 16 -0.06 12.85 -1.64
C GLY A 16 -0.95 14.00 -1.18
N MET A 17 -0.69 14.50 0.03
CA MET A 17 -1.44 15.61 0.62
C MET A 17 -1.20 16.92 -0.16
N GLY A 18 -2.16 17.30 -1.00
CA GLY A 18 -2.17 18.58 -1.73
C GLY A 18 -1.43 18.59 -3.06
N ARG A 19 -0.72 17.51 -3.42
CA ARG A 19 -0.01 17.40 -4.70
C ARG A 19 -0.03 15.94 -5.20
N GLY A 20 -1.12 15.53 -5.82
CA GLY A 20 -1.32 14.18 -6.34
C GLY A 20 -2.70 14.04 -6.99
N ASP A 21 -2.94 12.92 -7.65
CA ASP A 21 -4.26 12.57 -8.18
C ASP A 21 -5.23 12.20 -7.04
N PHE A 22 -4.69 11.60 -5.97
CA PHE A 22 -5.42 11.18 -4.79
C PHE A 22 -4.75 11.67 -3.51
N ARG A 23 -5.54 11.82 -2.45
CA ARG A 23 -5.02 12.11 -1.10
C ARG A 23 -4.59 10.85 -0.36
N ASN A 24 -5.38 9.78 -0.50
CA ASN A 24 -5.16 8.50 0.15
C ASN A 24 -4.66 7.46 -0.86
N VAL A 25 -3.97 6.44 -0.37
CA VAL A 25 -3.44 5.34 -1.17
C VAL A 25 -4.54 4.37 -1.59
N GLN A 26 -5.48 4.06 -0.70
CA GLN A 26 -6.60 3.16 -1.00
C GLN A 26 -7.49 3.73 -2.12
N ASP A 27 -7.79 5.03 -2.11
CA ASP A 27 -8.59 5.66 -3.17
C ASP A 27 -7.94 5.48 -4.56
N ALA A 28 -6.60 5.54 -4.62
CA ALA A 28 -5.87 5.31 -5.87
C ALA A 28 -5.88 3.85 -6.31
N LEU A 29 -5.90 2.91 -5.35
CA LEU A 29 -6.03 1.48 -5.62
C LEU A 29 -7.44 1.12 -6.08
N ASP A 30 -8.47 1.71 -5.47
CA ASP A 30 -9.88 1.50 -5.84
C ASP A 30 -10.20 2.05 -7.25
N ALA A 31 -9.41 3.01 -7.73
CA ALA A 31 -9.48 3.50 -9.10
C ALA A 31 -8.87 2.52 -10.14
N VAL A 32 -8.20 1.45 -9.71
CA VAL A 32 -7.70 0.39 -10.58
C VAL A 32 -8.81 -0.62 -10.82
N ARG A 33 -9.16 -0.83 -12.10
CA ARG A 33 -10.22 -1.78 -12.46
C ARG A 33 -9.63 -3.20 -12.49
N PRO A 34 -10.40 -4.23 -12.08
CA PRO A 34 -10.07 -5.61 -12.39
C PRO A 34 -9.85 -5.79 -13.89
N SER A 35 -8.78 -6.49 -14.29
CA SER A 35 -8.38 -6.67 -15.69
C SER A 35 -8.24 -5.35 -16.47
N ASP A 36 -7.56 -4.37 -15.88
CA ASP A 36 -7.40 -3.05 -16.49
C ASP A 36 -6.75 -3.13 -17.89
N PRO A 37 -7.39 -2.58 -18.94
CA PRO A 37 -6.87 -2.66 -20.31
C PRO A 37 -5.56 -1.87 -20.50
N ARG A 38 -5.21 -0.99 -19.55
CA ARG A 38 -3.93 -0.28 -19.54
C ARG A 38 -2.75 -1.20 -19.23
N GLY A 39 -3.00 -2.42 -18.72
CA GLY A 39 -1.96 -3.34 -18.29
C GLY A 39 -1.41 -2.95 -16.91
N VAL A 40 -0.08 -2.88 -16.78
CA VAL A 40 0.56 -2.59 -15.48
C VAL A 40 0.25 -1.17 -15.02
N ILE A 41 -0.37 -1.05 -13.84
CA ILE A 41 -0.67 0.23 -13.20
C ILE A 41 0.33 0.51 -12.09
N THR A 42 0.85 1.73 -12.04
CA THR A 42 1.76 2.18 -10.97
C THR A 42 1.07 3.20 -10.07
N ILE A 43 0.94 2.89 -8.79
CA ILE A 43 0.57 3.83 -7.73
C ILE A 43 1.86 4.40 -7.16
N PHE A 44 2.12 5.68 -7.41
CA PHE A 44 3.26 6.39 -6.88
C PHE A 44 2.88 7.18 -5.63
N ILE A 45 3.51 6.86 -4.49
CA ILE A 45 3.17 7.41 -3.18
C ILE A 45 4.24 8.40 -2.77
N ARG A 46 3.86 9.68 -2.65
CA ARG A 46 4.78 10.71 -2.19
C ARG A 46 5.18 10.53 -0.73
N ASN A 47 6.28 11.14 -0.33
CA ASN A 47 6.71 11.18 1.06
C ASN A 47 5.58 11.71 1.97
N GLY A 48 5.37 11.04 3.10
CA GLY A 48 4.27 11.32 4.00
C GLY A 48 3.94 10.15 4.91
N VAL A 49 3.07 10.41 5.87
CA VAL A 49 2.50 9.40 6.76
C VAL A 49 1.05 9.19 6.38
N TYR A 50 0.72 7.98 5.94
CA TYR A 50 -0.60 7.57 5.48
C TYR A 50 -1.18 6.62 6.53
N LYS A 51 -2.20 7.10 7.26
CA LYS A 51 -2.88 6.32 8.30
C LYS A 51 -4.12 5.62 7.71
N GLU A 52 -3.90 4.52 7.02
CA GLU A 52 -4.95 3.81 6.28
C GLU A 52 -4.64 2.31 6.14
N LYS A 53 -5.67 1.50 5.90
CA LYS A 53 -5.51 0.10 5.51
C LYS A 53 -5.39 0.01 4.00
N ILE A 54 -4.45 -0.82 3.55
CA ILE A 54 -4.25 -1.12 2.15
C ILE A 54 -4.82 -2.51 1.86
N VAL A 55 -5.83 -2.56 0.99
CA VAL A 55 -6.46 -3.79 0.53
C VAL A 55 -6.38 -3.87 -0.98
N LEU A 56 -5.75 -4.94 -1.47
CA LEU A 56 -5.66 -5.27 -2.88
C LEU A 56 -6.31 -6.65 -3.08
N PRO A 57 -7.59 -6.69 -3.52
CA PRO A 57 -8.33 -7.94 -3.65
C PRO A 57 -7.75 -8.82 -4.77
N SER A 58 -8.05 -10.12 -4.74
CA SER A 58 -7.53 -11.10 -5.70
C SER A 58 -7.91 -10.85 -7.16
N GLN A 59 -8.99 -10.11 -7.39
CA GLN A 59 -9.44 -9.71 -8.72
C GLN A 59 -8.57 -8.62 -9.35
N THR A 60 -7.75 -7.93 -8.56
CA THR A 60 -6.84 -6.90 -9.02
C THR A 60 -5.45 -7.50 -9.19
N SER A 61 -4.80 -7.26 -10.33
CA SER A 61 -3.47 -7.83 -10.64
C SER A 61 -2.63 -6.81 -11.43
N HIS A 62 -1.33 -7.06 -11.56
CA HIS A 62 -0.40 -6.19 -12.30
C HIS A 62 -0.28 -4.76 -11.74
N VAL A 63 -0.32 -4.64 -10.41
CA VAL A 63 -0.22 -3.34 -9.73
C VAL A 63 1.16 -3.18 -9.09
N ARG A 64 1.75 -2.01 -9.30
CA ARG A 64 3.00 -1.59 -8.67
C ARG A 64 2.71 -0.47 -7.69
N ILE A 65 3.03 -0.66 -6.42
CA ILE A 65 2.91 0.35 -5.38
C ILE A 65 4.32 0.80 -5.02
N ILE A 66 4.66 2.04 -5.37
CA ILE A 66 6.03 2.55 -5.28
C ILE A 66 6.05 3.83 -4.46
N GLY A 67 6.78 3.83 -3.35
CA GLY A 67 7.04 5.04 -2.58
C GLY A 67 8.14 5.90 -3.19
N GLU A 68 8.05 7.20 -2.92
CA GLU A 68 9.08 8.19 -3.25
C GLU A 68 10.38 7.93 -2.50
N ASN A 69 10.30 7.51 -1.23
CA ASN A 69 11.46 7.11 -0.44
C ASN A 69 11.06 6.08 0.63
N ARG A 70 11.85 5.01 0.78
CA ARG A 70 11.61 3.95 1.77
C ARG A 70 11.36 4.50 3.17
N ASP A 71 12.20 5.40 3.65
CA ASP A 71 12.19 5.80 5.06
C ASP A 71 11.15 6.90 5.35
N SER A 72 10.71 7.62 4.32
CA SER A 72 9.79 8.76 4.41
C SER A 72 8.38 8.50 3.85
N THR A 73 8.16 7.43 3.10
CA THR A 73 6.84 6.98 2.65
C THR A 73 6.32 5.92 3.62
N ILE A 74 5.57 6.38 4.62
CA ILE A 74 5.15 5.54 5.75
C ILE A 74 3.66 5.24 5.64
N ILE A 75 3.30 3.97 5.59
CA ILE A 75 1.93 3.49 5.73
C ILE A 75 1.79 2.87 7.11
N THR A 76 0.74 3.23 7.83
CA THR A 76 0.53 2.82 9.22
C THR A 76 -0.95 2.64 9.51
N PHE A 77 -1.28 1.68 10.37
CA PHE A 77 -2.62 1.52 10.91
C PHE A 77 -2.52 0.98 12.33
N ASP A 78 -3.48 1.27 13.21
CA ASP A 78 -3.42 0.97 14.64
C ASP A 78 -4.56 0.08 15.16
N ASP A 79 -5.12 -0.76 14.29
CA ASP A 79 -6.06 -1.81 14.68
C ASP A 79 -5.37 -2.83 15.61
N HIS A 80 -6.13 -3.60 16.39
CA HIS A 80 -5.60 -4.73 17.16
C HIS A 80 -6.72 -5.71 17.52
N ALA A 81 -6.39 -6.99 17.77
CA ALA A 81 -7.37 -8.07 17.91
C ALA A 81 -8.45 -7.85 19.01
N ASN A 82 -8.16 -7.03 20.01
CA ASN A 82 -9.09 -6.68 21.08
C ASN A 82 -10.05 -5.53 20.75
N ILE A 83 -9.88 -4.80 19.63
CA ILE A 83 -10.93 -3.89 19.16
C ILE A 83 -12.10 -4.77 18.70
N ASN A 84 -13.27 -4.60 19.32
CA ASN A 84 -14.54 -5.18 18.87
C ASN A 84 -14.55 -6.72 18.65
N LYS A 85 -13.76 -7.49 19.40
CA LYS A 85 -13.64 -8.96 19.24
C LYS A 85 -13.37 -9.39 17.77
N MET A 86 -12.60 -8.58 17.05
CA MET A 86 -12.45 -8.67 15.59
C MET A 86 -11.58 -9.87 15.13
N GLY A 87 -10.84 -10.49 16.06
CA GLY A 87 -9.88 -11.56 15.75
C GLY A 87 -8.60 -11.01 15.11
N THR A 88 -7.56 -11.85 15.00
CA THR A 88 -6.24 -11.45 14.46
C THR A 88 -6.26 -11.24 12.94
N PHE A 89 -7.07 -11.99 12.20
CA PHE A 89 -7.11 -11.96 10.72
C PHE A 89 -7.51 -10.61 10.10
N ARG A 90 -8.17 -9.72 10.84
CA ARG A 90 -8.65 -8.42 10.33
C ARG A 90 -7.77 -7.24 10.74
N THR A 91 -6.66 -7.54 11.40
CA THR A 91 -5.80 -6.53 12.02
C THR A 91 -4.78 -5.93 11.05
N TYR A 92 -4.70 -6.46 9.82
CA TYR A 92 -3.73 -6.06 8.80
C TYR A 92 -3.68 -4.56 8.50
N THR A 93 -2.45 -4.06 8.28
CA THR A 93 -2.23 -2.80 7.56
C THR A 93 -2.19 -3.04 6.05
N PHE A 94 -1.63 -4.18 5.61
CA PHE A 94 -1.66 -4.60 4.21
C PHE A 94 -2.34 -5.95 4.05
N LEU A 95 -3.32 -6.02 3.16
CA LEU A 95 -3.90 -7.26 2.65
C LEU A 95 -3.73 -7.25 1.12
N ILE A 96 -2.83 -8.09 0.60
CA ILE A 96 -2.58 -8.21 -0.83
C ILE A 96 -2.86 -9.65 -1.24
N SER A 97 -4.00 -9.84 -1.89
CA SER A 97 -4.42 -11.13 -2.44
C SER A 97 -4.33 -11.18 -3.97
N GLY A 98 -3.98 -10.07 -4.61
CA GLY A 98 -3.80 -9.96 -6.05
C GLY A 98 -2.49 -10.56 -6.56
N ASN A 99 -2.47 -10.97 -7.83
CA ASN A 99 -1.29 -11.54 -8.49
C ASN A 99 -0.45 -10.48 -9.19
N ASP A 100 0.84 -10.77 -9.39
CA ASP A 100 1.78 -9.91 -10.13
C ASP A 100 1.90 -8.51 -9.51
N ILE A 101 2.07 -8.48 -8.19
CA ILE A 101 2.13 -7.24 -7.42
C ILE A 101 3.57 -6.90 -7.08
N LEU A 102 3.93 -5.62 -7.22
CA LEU A 102 5.21 -5.08 -6.75
C LEU A 102 4.97 -4.07 -5.64
N LEU A 103 5.58 -4.29 -4.48
CA LEU A 103 5.75 -3.28 -3.43
C LEU A 103 7.19 -2.79 -3.43
N GLU A 104 7.40 -1.48 -3.52
CA GLU A 104 8.74 -0.92 -3.53
C GLU A 104 8.89 0.42 -2.81
N ASN A 105 9.99 0.62 -2.08
CA ASN A 105 10.34 1.88 -1.41
C ASN A 105 9.27 2.36 -0.42
N LEU A 106 8.67 1.43 0.34
CA LEU A 106 7.64 1.74 1.34
C LEU A 106 8.08 1.32 2.74
N ASN A 107 7.52 1.97 3.75
CA ASN A 107 7.69 1.59 5.14
C ASN A 107 6.32 1.35 5.79
N ASN A 108 6.04 0.09 6.13
CA ASN A 108 4.92 -0.25 7.00
C ASN A 108 5.40 -0.11 8.45
N ARG A 109 5.00 0.97 9.12
CA ARG A 109 5.42 1.25 10.50
C ARG A 109 4.26 1.07 11.45
N LYS A 110 4.45 0.22 12.47
CA LYS A 110 3.63 0.17 13.70
C LYS A 110 2.18 -0.26 13.46
N CYS A 111 1.98 -1.46 12.91
CA CYS A 111 0.66 -2.05 12.71
C CYS A 111 -0.10 -2.33 14.03
N PHE A 112 0.61 -2.51 15.17
CA PHE A 112 0.04 -2.83 16.49
C PHE A 112 0.83 -2.19 17.63
N GLY A 113 0.18 -2.01 18.79
CA GLY A 113 0.87 -1.71 20.05
C GLY A 113 1.61 -2.95 20.59
N ALA A 114 2.76 -2.74 21.26
CA ALA A 114 3.73 -3.77 21.71
C ALA A 114 3.19 -4.92 22.60
N LEU A 115 1.91 -4.90 22.98
CA LEU A 115 1.27 -5.84 23.90
C LEU A 115 0.17 -6.69 23.26
N ARG A 116 -0.03 -6.63 21.92
CA ARG A 116 -1.19 -7.25 21.26
C ARG A 116 -0.79 -8.00 19.99
N ALA A 117 -1.25 -9.24 19.88
CA ALA A 117 -1.11 -10.07 18.68
C ALA A 117 -1.90 -9.48 17.50
N GLY A 118 -1.30 -9.49 16.32
CA GLY A 118 -1.91 -9.03 15.06
C GLY A 118 -0.92 -9.17 13.91
N SER A 119 -1.41 -9.42 12.70
CA SER A 119 -0.56 -9.64 11.52
C SER A 119 -0.37 -8.33 10.76
N CYS A 120 0.88 -7.94 10.45
CA CYS A 120 1.15 -6.60 9.90
C CYS A 120 0.86 -6.49 8.40
N SER A 121 1.14 -7.58 7.69
CA SER A 121 0.93 -7.73 6.26
C SER A 121 0.40 -9.15 6.04
N HIS A 122 -0.54 -9.32 5.13
CA HIS A 122 -0.99 -10.62 4.64
C HIS A 122 -0.84 -10.61 3.12
N LEU A 123 0.07 -11.46 2.62
CA LEU A 123 0.36 -11.59 1.20
C LEU A 123 -0.05 -13.00 0.76
N ASP A 124 -1.16 -13.10 0.02
CA ASP A 124 -1.75 -14.38 -0.42
C ASP A 124 -1.73 -14.52 -1.96
N GLY A 125 -1.25 -13.50 -2.66
CA GLY A 125 -1.14 -13.48 -4.12
C GLY A 125 0.08 -14.26 -4.64
N ASP A 126 -0.03 -14.72 -5.89
CA ASP A 126 1.09 -15.31 -6.63
C ASP A 126 1.97 -14.23 -7.29
N ARG A 127 3.29 -14.47 -7.33
CA ARG A 127 4.31 -13.53 -7.86
C ARG A 127 4.29 -12.13 -7.22
N VAL A 128 4.10 -12.08 -5.90
CA VAL A 128 4.24 -10.82 -5.13
C VAL A 128 5.73 -10.54 -4.87
N VAL A 129 6.21 -9.39 -5.34
CA VAL A 129 7.59 -8.93 -5.14
C VAL A 129 7.61 -7.78 -4.14
N VAL A 130 8.44 -7.90 -3.11
CA VAL A 130 8.67 -6.84 -2.11
C VAL A 130 10.14 -6.41 -2.20
N ARG A 131 10.39 -5.15 -2.61
CA ARG A 131 11.74 -4.64 -2.88
C ARG A 131 12.03 -3.35 -2.12
N ASN A 132 13.13 -3.30 -1.38
CA ASN A 132 13.53 -2.11 -0.61
C ASN A 132 12.38 -1.55 0.27
N CYS A 133 11.55 -2.44 0.82
CA CYS A 133 10.51 -2.07 1.76
C CYS A 133 10.98 -2.34 3.19
N ARG A 134 10.48 -1.55 4.13
CA ARG A 134 10.65 -1.78 5.56
C ARG A 134 9.31 -2.23 6.13
N LEU A 135 9.18 -3.53 6.45
CA LEU A 135 7.97 -4.08 7.06
C LEU A 135 8.23 -4.25 8.56
N VAL A 136 7.63 -3.40 9.40
CA VAL A 136 7.87 -3.39 10.85
C VAL A 136 6.62 -3.83 11.60
N GLY A 137 6.69 -5.02 12.17
CA GLY A 137 5.66 -5.62 13.04
C GLY A 137 6.22 -6.17 14.35
N HIS A 138 5.34 -6.56 15.27
CA HIS A 138 5.71 -7.22 16.53
C HIS A 138 5.54 -8.74 16.47
N GLN A 139 4.33 -9.22 16.21
CA GLN A 139 3.99 -10.62 15.96
C GLN A 139 3.46 -10.74 14.53
N ASP A 140 3.60 -11.89 13.85
CA ASP A 140 3.04 -12.18 12.51
C ASP A 140 3.26 -11.04 11.47
N THR A 141 4.52 -10.63 11.28
CA THR A 141 4.83 -9.44 10.45
C THR A 141 4.54 -9.64 8.96
N LEU A 142 4.54 -10.89 8.49
CA LEU A 142 4.29 -11.33 7.11
C LEU A 142 3.47 -12.62 7.13
#